data_AF-A0A1Z9KPB0-F1
#
_entry.id   AF-A0A1Z9KPB0-F1
#
_cell.length_a   1.000
_cell.length_b   1.000
_cell.length_c   1.000
_cell.angle_alpha   90.00
_cell.angle_beta   90.00
_cell.angle_gamma   90.00
#
_symmetry.space_group_name_H-M   'P 1'
#
loop_
_entity.id
_entity.type
_entity.pdbx_description
1 polymer ?
#
loop_
_entity_poly.entity_id
_entity_poly.type
_entity_poly.pdbx_seq_one_letter_code
_entity_poly.pdbx_strand_id
1 'polypeptide(L)'
;MYSNSCFFYNNVYMVNEKNKKDIFIAILLGSLTIFVTGMQTTYTIFSRNFVISLTIFILLSYFCVKAYREYKYLAILMFLSIFLLSPNVFSSREGELFPITYITFAIYFSINLGKYMYKRWKSYY
;
A
#
# COMPACT_ATOMS: atom_id res chain seq x y z
N MET A 1 29.57 -19.67 20.95
CA MET A 1 29.43 -19.35 19.50
C MET A 1 28.02 -19.60 18.92
N TYR A 2 26.93 -19.60 19.72
CA TYR A 2 25.55 -19.88 19.25
C TYR A 2 24.56 -18.70 19.36
N SER A 3 24.98 -17.56 19.93
CA SER A 3 24.07 -16.44 20.24
C SER A 3 23.63 -15.67 18.98
N ASN A 4 24.55 -15.46 18.03
CA ASN A 4 24.31 -14.62 16.85
C ASN A 4 23.39 -15.30 15.83
N SER A 5 23.46 -16.63 15.70
CA SER A 5 22.61 -17.40 14.79
C SER A 5 21.16 -17.44 15.27
N CYS A 6 20.92 -17.66 16.58
CA CYS A 6 19.58 -17.61 17.15
C CYS A 6 18.93 -16.22 17.02
N PHE A 7 19.68 -15.14 17.28
CA PHE A 7 19.19 -13.77 17.11
C PHE A 7 18.83 -13.43 15.66
N PHE A 8 19.63 -13.90 14.69
CA PHE A 8 19.35 -13.71 13.27
C PHE A 8 18.10 -14.47 12.83
N TYR A 9 17.99 -15.76 13.17
CA TYR A 9 16.81 -16.56 12.88
C TYR A 9 15.55 -15.94 13.47
N ASN A 10 15.59 -15.54 14.75
CA ASN A 10 14.44 -14.96 15.42
C ASN A 10 13.99 -13.65 14.76
N ASN A 11 14.94 -12.79 14.33
CA ASN A 11 14.62 -11.58 13.57
C ASN A 11 13.98 -11.88 12.20
N VAL A 12 14.52 -12.86 11.45
CA VAL A 12 13.97 -13.24 10.15
C VAL A 12 12.55 -13.81 10.29
N TYR A 13 12.30 -14.68 11.27
CA TYR A 13 10.97 -15.22 11.55
C TYR A 13 9.99 -14.12 11.97
N MET A 14 10.39 -13.22 12.88
CA MET A 14 9.53 -12.12 13.32
C MET A 14 9.20 -11.12 12.21
N VAL A 15 10.13 -10.85 11.30
CA VAL A 15 9.87 -10.02 10.10
C VAL A 15 8.91 -10.73 9.14
N ASN A 16 9.08 -12.04 8.95
CA ASN A 16 8.22 -12.83 8.08
C ASN A 16 6.77 -12.90 8.61
N GLU A 17 6.58 -13.16 9.90
CA GLU A 17 5.24 -13.16 10.50
C GLU A 17 4.54 -11.80 10.41
N LYS A 18 5.28 -10.70 10.61
CA LYS A 18 4.75 -9.35 10.45
C LYS A 18 4.35 -9.08 8.99
N ASN A 19 5.21 -9.43 8.04
CA ASN A 19 4.89 -9.29 6.62
C ASN A 19 3.64 -10.10 6.23
N LYS A 20 3.47 -11.32 6.76
CA LYS A 20 2.25 -12.11 6.53
C LYS A 20 0.99 -11.40 7.02
N LYS A 21 1.03 -10.81 8.21
CA LYS A 21 -0.09 -10.01 8.76
C LYS A 21 -0.36 -8.77 7.91
N ASP A 22 0.68 -8.05 7.52
CA ASP A 22 0.56 -6.84 6.70
C ASP A 22 -0.05 -7.16 5.32
N ILE A 23 0.36 -8.27 4.69
CA ILE A 23 -0.22 -8.77 3.43
C ILE A 23 -1.69 -9.14 3.61
N PHE A 24 -2.04 -9.85 4.69
CA PHE A 24 -3.43 -10.23 4.96
C PHE A 24 -4.33 -9.00 5.12
N ILE A 25 -3.89 -8.00 5.88
CA ILE A 25 -4.61 -6.74 6.06
C ILE A 25 -4.73 -5.99 4.72
N ALA A 26 -3.68 -5.98 3.91
CA ALA A 26 -3.69 -5.34 2.60
C ALA A 26 -4.68 -6.00 1.63
N ILE A 27 -4.79 -7.33 1.64
CA ILE A 27 -5.78 -8.07 0.85
C ILE A 27 -7.19 -7.69 1.29
N LEU A 28 -7.43 -7.68 2.60
CA LEU A 28 -8.74 -7.31 3.17
C LEU A 28 -9.11 -5.88 2.78
N LEU A 29 -8.22 -4.91 2.97
CA LEU A 29 -8.46 -3.50 2.62
C LEU A 29 -8.64 -3.30 1.11
N GLY A 30 -7.81 -3.93 0.28
CA GLY A 30 -7.90 -3.82 -1.18
C GLY A 30 -9.22 -4.39 -1.72
N SER A 31 -9.63 -5.55 -1.20
CA SER A 31 -10.93 -6.16 -1.54
C SER A 31 -12.12 -5.29 -1.10
N LEU A 32 -12.07 -4.73 0.12
CA LEU A 32 -13.09 -3.84 0.64
C LEU A 32 -13.21 -2.56 -0.21
N THR A 33 -12.08 -2.01 -0.64
CA THR A 33 -12.06 -0.79 -1.46
C THR A 33 -12.75 -1.02 -2.80
N ILE A 34 -12.49 -2.16 -3.45
CA ILE A 34 -13.18 -2.52 -4.69
C ILE A 34 -14.65 -2.79 -4.46
N PHE A 35 -15.00 -3.49 -3.38
CA PHE A 35 -16.39 -3.76 -3.05
C PHE A 35 -17.19 -2.46 -2.88
N VAL A 36 -16.63 -1.48 -2.17
CA VAL A 36 -17.25 -0.16 -1.96
C VAL A 36 -17.34 0.64 -3.26
N THR A 37 -16.30 0.61 -4.09
CA THR A 37 -16.22 1.44 -5.30
C THR A 37 -16.82 0.81 -6.56
N GLY A 38 -17.06 -0.50 -6.55
CA GLY A 38 -17.53 -1.29 -7.68
C GLY A 38 -19.03 -1.63 -7.66
N MET A 39 -19.78 -1.25 -6.62
CA MET A 39 -21.21 -1.62 -6.49
C MET A 39 -22.10 -1.20 -7.66
N GLN A 40 -21.76 -0.13 -8.38
CA GLN A 40 -22.58 0.39 -9.48
C GLN A 40 -22.34 -0.30 -10.82
N THR A 41 -21.22 -1.00 -10.96
CA THR A 41 -20.84 -1.64 -12.21
C THR A 41 -20.75 -3.14 -11.98
N THR A 42 -21.82 -3.86 -12.34
CA THR A 42 -21.87 -5.32 -12.37
C THR A 42 -20.95 -5.85 -13.47
N TYR A 43 -19.64 -5.66 -13.31
CA TYR A 43 -18.65 -6.39 -14.08
C TYR A 43 -18.60 -7.80 -13.52
N THR A 44 -18.69 -8.80 -14.41
CA THR A 44 -18.48 -10.21 -14.08
C THR A 44 -17.27 -10.36 -13.15
N ILE A 45 -17.49 -11.00 -12.00
CA ILE A 45 -16.54 -11.15 -10.87
C ILE A 45 -15.22 -11.84 -11.28
N PHE A 46 -15.17 -12.43 -12.49
CA PHE A 46 -13.99 -13.06 -13.08
C PHE A 46 -13.50 -12.39 -14.37
N SER A 47 -13.92 -11.17 -14.66
CA SER A 47 -13.35 -10.43 -15.80
C SER A 47 -11.88 -10.12 -15.57
N ARG A 48 -11.10 -10.10 -16.65
CA ARG A 48 -9.69 -9.68 -16.62
C ARG A 48 -9.52 -8.30 -15.98
N ASN A 49 -10.44 -7.38 -16.25
CA ASN A 49 -10.42 -6.02 -15.69
C ASN A 49 -10.59 -6.02 -14.18
N PHE A 50 -11.52 -6.82 -13.65
CA PHE A 50 -11.71 -6.97 -12.20
C PHE A 50 -10.45 -7.48 -11.51
N VAL A 51 -9.81 -8.52 -12.06
CA VAL A 51 -8.57 -9.09 -11.48
C VAL A 51 -7.43 -8.07 -11.48
N ILE A 52 -7.28 -7.30 -12.56
CA ILE A 52 -6.27 -6.23 -12.65
C ILE A 52 -6.55 -5.17 -11.58
N SER A 53 -7.78 -4.66 -11.49
CA SER A 53 -8.16 -3.70 -10.45
C SER A 53 -7.91 -4.26 -9.05
N LEU A 54 -8.32 -5.50 -8.77
CA LEU A 54 -8.05 -6.21 -7.51
C LEU A 54 -6.58 -6.21 -7.15
N THR A 55 -5.73 -6.57 -8.09
CA THR A 55 -4.30 -6.58 -7.88
C THR A 55 -3.76 -5.19 -7.56
N ILE A 56 -4.20 -4.16 -8.28
CA ILE A 56 -3.80 -2.77 -8.06
C ILE A 56 -4.22 -2.28 -6.67
N PHE A 57 -5.50 -2.42 -6.30
CA PHE A 57 -5.99 -1.95 -5.01
C PHE A 57 -5.36 -2.68 -3.82
N ILE A 58 -5.04 -3.97 -3.96
CA ILE A 58 -4.28 -4.72 -2.95
C ILE A 58 -2.86 -4.17 -2.82
N LEU A 59 -2.17 -3.89 -3.94
CA LEU A 59 -0.82 -3.33 -3.92
C LEU A 59 -0.80 -1.94 -3.26
N LEU A 60 -1.72 -1.04 -3.63
CA LEU A 60 -1.82 0.27 -2.98
C LEU A 60 -2.09 0.13 -1.48
N SER A 61 -3.04 -0.74 -1.10
CA SER A 61 -3.36 -1.00 0.31
C SER A 61 -2.14 -1.55 1.08
N TYR A 62 -1.34 -2.39 0.46
CA TYR A 62 -0.12 -2.92 1.06
C TYR A 62 0.89 -1.81 1.38
N PHE A 63 1.10 -0.86 0.47
CA PHE A 63 1.96 0.29 0.73
C PHE A 63 1.41 1.18 1.84
N CYS A 64 0.08 1.37 1.94
CA CYS A 64 -0.54 2.09 3.05
C CYS A 64 -0.27 1.40 4.40
N VAL A 65 -0.48 0.07 4.48
CA VAL A 65 -0.22 -0.71 5.70
C VAL A 65 1.25 -0.62 6.10
N LYS A 66 2.17 -0.73 5.14
CA LYS A 66 3.61 -0.58 5.37
C LYS A 66 3.97 0.83 5.84
N ALA A 67 3.36 1.86 5.24
CA ALA A 67 3.57 3.26 5.60
C ALA A 67 3.08 3.57 7.02
N TYR A 68 2.02 2.91 7.49
CA TYR A 68 1.37 3.19 8.77
C TYR A 68 2.32 3.08 9.97
N ARG A 69 3.32 2.21 9.88
CA ARG A 69 4.30 1.97 10.95
C ARG A 69 5.24 3.15 11.19
N GLU A 70 5.64 3.84 10.13
CA GLU A 70 6.58 4.97 10.20
C GLU A 70 5.89 6.33 10.07
N TYR A 71 4.77 6.39 9.33
CA TYR A 71 4.09 7.61 8.94
C TYR A 71 2.57 7.46 9.07
N LYS A 72 2.08 7.36 10.31
CA LYS A 72 0.65 7.09 10.59
C LYS A 72 -0.31 8.01 9.84
N TYR A 73 -0.11 9.33 9.89
CA TYR A 73 -0.98 10.29 9.21
C TYR A 73 -0.88 10.23 7.68
N LEU A 74 0.34 10.08 7.15
CA LEU A 74 0.56 9.94 5.71
C LEU A 74 -0.10 8.67 5.19
N ALA A 75 -0.01 7.56 5.93
CA ALA A 75 -0.64 6.30 5.56
C ALA A 75 -2.17 6.38 5.51
N ILE A 76 -2.78 7.11 6.46
CA ILE A 76 -4.22 7.37 6.45
C ILE A 76 -4.60 8.21 5.21
N LEU A 77 -3.82 9.26 4.92
CA LEU A 77 -4.03 10.10 3.73
C LEU A 77 -3.89 9.28 2.44
N MET A 78 -2.83 8.48 2.34
CA MET A 78 -2.62 7.54 1.24
C MET A 78 -3.84 6.63 1.07
N PHE A 79 -4.32 6.01 2.15
CA PHE A 79 -5.48 5.12 2.09
C PHE A 79 -6.75 5.84 1.63
N LEU A 80 -7.06 7.01 2.18
CA LEU A 80 -8.21 7.82 1.75
C LEU A 80 -8.10 8.22 0.29
N SER A 81 -6.90 8.56 -0.18
CA SER A 81 -6.69 8.92 -1.58
C SER A 81 -6.91 7.77 -2.55
N ILE A 82 -6.90 6.50 -2.12
CA ILE A 82 -7.21 5.36 -3.00
C ILE A 82 -8.65 5.45 -3.52
N PHE A 83 -9.60 5.96 -2.73
CA PHE A 83 -11.00 6.12 -3.17
C PHE A 83 -11.17 7.13 -4.30
N LEU A 84 -10.26 8.11 -4.40
CA LEU A 84 -10.24 9.12 -5.48
C LEU A 84 -9.86 8.51 -6.84
N LEU A 85 -9.33 7.28 -6.84
CA LEU A 85 -8.96 6.58 -8.06
C LEU A 85 -10.17 5.99 -8.80
N SER A 86 -11.28 5.76 -8.09
CA SER A 86 -12.48 5.20 -8.71
C SER A 86 -13.39 6.31 -9.25
N PRO A 87 -13.75 6.28 -10.55
CA PRO A 87 -14.65 7.27 -11.14
C PRO A 87 -16.07 7.17 -10.54
N ASN A 88 -16.47 5.99 -10.09
CA ASN A 88 -17.82 5.74 -9.56
C ASN A 88 -18.10 6.44 -8.22
N VAL A 89 -17.06 6.82 -7.47
CA VAL A 89 -17.22 7.50 -6.17
C VAL A 89 -17.54 8.99 -6.34
N PHE A 90 -17.00 9.59 -7.40
CA PHE A 90 -17.18 11.00 -7.73
C PHE A 90 -17.63 11.14 -9.19
N SER A 91 -18.88 10.76 -9.46
CA SER A 91 -19.49 10.82 -10.80
C SER A 91 -19.56 12.23 -11.40
N SER A 92 -19.42 13.27 -10.58
CA SER A 92 -19.36 14.67 -11.05
C SER A 92 -17.96 15.12 -11.47
N ARG A 93 -16.91 14.36 -11.14
CA ARG A 93 -15.49 14.66 -11.43
C ARG A 93 -14.73 13.39 -11.82
N GLU A 94 -15.34 12.61 -12.72
CA GLU A 94 -14.81 11.32 -13.15
C GLU A 94 -13.37 11.45 -13.65
N GLY A 95 -12.44 10.83 -12.92
CA GLY A 95 -11.04 10.81 -13.32
C GLY A 95 -10.30 12.16 -13.20
N GLU A 96 -10.84 13.19 -12.55
CA GLU A 96 -10.06 14.41 -12.28
C GLU A 96 -9.21 14.29 -11.01
N LEU A 97 -9.63 13.44 -10.08
CA LEU A 97 -9.10 13.38 -8.72
C LEU A 97 -7.98 12.34 -8.54
N PHE A 98 -7.75 11.47 -9.53
CA PHE A 98 -6.66 10.47 -9.48
C PHE A 98 -5.26 11.07 -9.25
N PRO A 99 -4.90 12.29 -9.74
CA PRO A 99 -3.55 12.83 -9.54
C PRO A 99 -3.20 13.00 -8.06
N ILE A 100 -4.20 13.25 -7.20
CA ILE A 100 -4.01 13.39 -5.76
C ILE A 100 -3.44 12.11 -5.16
N THR A 101 -3.95 10.95 -5.59
CA THR A 101 -3.45 9.63 -5.16
C THR A 101 -2.00 9.46 -5.60
N TYR A 102 -1.67 9.78 -6.85
CA TYR A 102 -0.30 9.64 -7.36
C TYR A 102 0.69 10.54 -6.63
N ILE A 103 0.34 11.81 -6.39
CA ILE A 103 1.19 12.75 -5.64
C ILE A 103 1.42 12.25 -4.22
N THR A 104 0.37 11.77 -3.55
CA THR A 104 0.48 11.28 -2.16
C THR A 104 1.42 10.08 -2.07
N PHE A 105 1.29 9.11 -2.98
CA PHE A 105 2.19 7.96 -3.02
C PHE A 105 3.62 8.36 -3.43
N ALA A 106 3.78 9.29 -4.37
CA ALA A 106 5.09 9.81 -4.77
C ALA A 106 5.83 10.47 -3.59
N ILE A 107 5.12 11.22 -2.73
CA ILE A 107 5.70 11.78 -1.49
C ILE A 107 6.22 10.65 -0.60
N TYR A 108 5.41 9.62 -0.33
CA TYR A 108 5.83 8.48 0.49
C TYR A 108 7.08 7.79 -0.07
N PHE A 109 7.11 7.50 -1.37
CA PHE A 109 8.28 6.86 -2.00
C PHE A 109 9.50 7.76 -1.97
N SER A 110 9.33 9.07 -2.22
CA SER A 110 10.44 10.04 -2.19
C SER A 110 11.07 10.14 -0.81
N ILE A 111 10.27 10.15 0.26
CA ILE A 111 10.79 10.19 1.63
C ILE A 111 11.58 8.92 1.95
N ASN A 112 11.06 7.73 1.58
CA ASN A 112 11.77 6.47 1.82
C ASN A 112 13.07 6.36 1.02
N LEU A 113 13.03 6.79 -0.24
CA LEU A 113 14.21 6.83 -1.12
C LEU A 113 15.25 7.81 -0.56
N GLY A 114 14.84 9.00 -0.11
CA GLY A 114 15.72 9.98 0.53
C GLY A 114 16.37 9.44 1.81
N LYS A 115 15.60 8.78 2.68
CA LYS A 115 16.13 8.09 3.87
C LYS A 115 17.16 7.02 3.51
N TYR A 116 16.88 6.20 2.50
CA TYR A 116 17.78 5.15 2.04
C TYR A 116 19.09 5.74 1.50
N MET A 117 19.01 6.75 0.63
CA MET A 117 20.18 7.45 0.09
C MET A 117 21.00 8.11 1.18
N TYR A 118 20.37 8.79 2.14
CA TYR A 118 21.06 9.44 3.26
C TYR A 118 21.83 8.43 4.13
N LYS A 119 21.19 7.31 4.50
CA LYS A 119 21.85 6.24 5.27
C LYS A 119 23.02 5.64 4.50
N ARG A 120 22.85 5.42 3.20
CA ARG A 120 23.92 4.91 2.34
C ARG A 120 25.09 5.90 2.30
N TRP A 121 24.84 7.17 2.02
CA TRP A 121 25.86 8.21 2.00
C TRP A 121 26.63 8.30 3.32
N LYS A 122 25.92 8.33 4.45
CA LYS A 122 26.55 8.35 5.79
C LYS A 122 27.35 7.08 6.09
N SER A 123 27.03 5.93 5.51
CA SER A 123 27.78 4.69 5.73
C SER A 123 29.09 4.61 4.94
N TYR A 124 29.28 5.47 3.93
CA TYR A 124 30.53 5.58 3.17
C TYR A 124 31.53 6.55 3.81
N TYR A 125 31.13 7.30 4.84
CA TYR A 125 31.95 8.22 5.63
C TYR A 125 32.02 7.77 7.10
#